data_AF-A0A6V7KC01-F1
#
_entry.id   AF-A0A6V7KC01-F1
#
_cell.length_a   1.000
_cell.length_b   1.000
_cell.length_c   1.000
_cell.angle_alpha   90.00
_cell.angle_beta   90.00
_cell.angle_gamma   90.00
#
_symmetry.space_group_name_H-M   'P 1'
#
loop_
_entity.id
_entity.type
_entity.pdbx_description
1 polymer ?
#
loop_
_entity_poly.entity_id
_entity_poly.type
_entity_poly.pdbx_seq_one_letter_code
_entity_poly.pdbx_strand_id
1 'polypeptide(L)'
;MPLQIFSEVDKSCDTQKRKKIGDLFNKNEEVDYYPNCDASIWMRSCDEEVLEPLDGKLTGYIPNWLSGTLLRNGPGSLKVGDYEFDHLFDSSALLH
;
A
#
# COMPACT_ATOMS: atom_id res chain seq x y z
N MET A 1 0.29 -14.89 -11.61
CA MET A 1 -1.02 -14.23 -11.75
C MET A 1 -1.12 -13.20 -10.65
N PRO A 2 -0.81 -11.92 -10.92
CA PRO A 2 -0.82 -10.89 -9.88
C PRO A 2 -2.24 -10.59 -9.42
N LEU A 3 -2.43 -10.45 -8.11
CA LEU A 3 -3.70 -10.10 -7.45
C LEU A 3 -4.14 -8.69 -7.90
N GLN A 4 -5.09 -8.65 -8.84
CA GLN A 4 -5.65 -7.40 -9.38
C GLN A 4 -6.49 -6.60 -8.36
N ILE A 5 -6.71 -7.13 -7.15
CA ILE A 5 -7.64 -6.58 -6.15
C ILE A 5 -7.20 -5.20 -5.64
N PHE A 6 -5.89 -4.96 -5.49
CA PHE A 6 -5.39 -3.67 -5.00
C PHE A 6 -5.27 -2.60 -6.09
N SER A 7 -5.23 -3.01 -7.36
CA SER A 7 -4.89 -2.12 -8.48
C SER A 7 -5.94 -1.05 -8.80
N GLU A 8 -7.20 -1.22 -8.38
CA GLU A 8 -8.27 -0.25 -8.65
C GLU A 8 -8.32 0.88 -7.62
N VAL A 9 -7.89 0.63 -6.38
CA VAL A 9 -7.79 1.64 -5.32
C VAL A 9 -6.49 2.46 -5.46
N ASP A 10 -5.44 1.86 -6.02
CA ASP A 10 -4.09 2.46 -6.12
C ASP A 10 -3.94 3.58 -7.18
N LYS A 11 -4.91 3.79 -8.09
CA LYS A 11 -4.72 4.64 -9.28
C LYS A 11 -4.72 6.15 -9.02
N SER A 12 -5.21 6.61 -7.88
CA SER A 12 -5.34 8.04 -7.58
C SER A 12 -4.10 8.62 -6.88
N CYS A 13 -3.39 7.82 -6.07
CA CYS A 13 -2.43 8.34 -5.09
C CYS A 13 -0.97 8.48 -5.61
N ASP A 14 -0.61 7.81 -6.73
CA ASP A 14 0.80 7.43 -6.94
C ASP A 14 1.49 8.03 -8.19
N THR A 15 0.76 8.74 -9.05
CA THR A 15 1.25 9.11 -10.39
C THR A 15 2.25 10.27 -10.40
N GLN A 16 2.28 11.09 -9.35
CA GLN A 16 3.08 12.32 -9.32
C GLN A 16 4.45 12.16 -8.65
N LYS A 17 4.61 11.26 -7.67
CA LYS A 17 5.90 11.04 -6.96
C LYS A 17 6.92 10.25 -7.79
N ARG A 18 6.48 9.30 -8.62
CA ARG A 18 7.38 8.47 -9.46
C ARG A 18 8.24 9.27 -10.44
N LYS A 19 7.72 10.39 -11.00
CA LYS A 19 8.48 11.22 -11.96
C LYS A 19 9.59 12.04 -11.32
N LYS A 20 9.36 12.61 -10.13
CA LYS A 20 10.34 13.53 -9.49
C LYS A 20 11.55 12.82 -8.90
N ILE A 21 11.38 11.59 -8.42
CA ILE A 21 12.47 10.76 -7.88
C ILE A 21 13.25 10.13 -9.03
N GLY A 22 12.58 9.59 -10.06
CA GLY A 22 13.25 8.98 -11.22
C GLY A 22 14.22 9.91 -11.96
N ASP A 23 13.95 11.22 -11.97
CA ASP A 23 14.80 12.21 -12.66
C ASP A 23 16.03 12.65 -11.84
N LEU A 24 16.07 12.44 -10.51
CA LEU A 24 17.21 12.84 -9.66
C LEU A 24 18.25 11.72 -9.45
N PHE A 25 17.84 10.45 -9.56
CA PHE A 25 18.67 9.26 -9.28
C PHE A 25 19.42 8.72 -10.52
N ASN A 26 19.59 9.54 -11.55
CA ASN A 26 20.25 9.12 -12.77
C ASN A 26 21.78 9.28 -12.65
N LYS A 27 22.46 8.39 -11.88
CA LYS A 27 23.92 8.19 -12.08
C LYS A 27 24.63 6.98 -11.45
N ASN A 28 24.00 6.12 -10.67
CA ASN A 28 24.66 4.88 -10.21
C ASN A 28 23.83 3.68 -10.66
N GLU A 29 24.48 2.63 -11.16
CA GLU A 29 23.84 1.35 -11.45
C GLU A 29 23.20 0.83 -10.16
N GLU A 30 21.90 1.10 -10.01
CA GLU A 30 21.12 0.75 -8.83
C GLU A 30 20.87 -0.75 -8.88
N VAL A 31 21.63 -1.49 -8.07
CA VAL A 31 21.45 -2.94 -7.92
C VAL A 31 20.12 -3.16 -7.23
N ASP A 32 19.14 -3.70 -7.97
CA ASP A 32 17.90 -4.18 -7.40
C ASP A 32 18.19 -5.43 -6.55
N TYR A 33 18.26 -5.23 -5.23
CA TYR A 33 18.45 -6.31 -4.26
C TYR A 33 17.19 -7.19 -4.08
N TYR A 34 16.06 -6.77 -4.63
CA TYR A 34 14.75 -7.39 -4.41
C TYR A 34 13.99 -7.61 -5.73
N PRO A 35 14.56 -8.34 -6.71
CA PRO A 35 13.99 -8.48 -8.06
C PRO A 35 12.62 -9.15 -8.13
N ASN A 36 12.19 -9.78 -7.03
CA ASN A 36 10.90 -10.46 -6.92
C ASN A 36 9.97 -9.81 -5.88
N CYS A 37 10.33 -8.64 -5.34
CA CYS A 37 9.56 -7.93 -4.33
C CYS A 37 9.45 -6.45 -4.72
N ASP A 38 8.23 -6.01 -5.00
CA ASP A 38 7.95 -4.60 -5.19
C ASP A 38 7.95 -3.90 -3.82
N ALA A 39 9.07 -3.25 -3.49
CA ALA A 39 9.23 -2.53 -2.22
C ALA A 39 8.25 -1.36 -2.07
N SER A 40 7.68 -0.84 -3.17
CA SER A 40 6.70 0.25 -3.11
C SER A 40 5.42 -0.15 -2.38
N ILE A 41 5.09 -1.45 -2.34
CA ILE A 41 3.95 -1.98 -1.60
C ILE A 41 4.00 -1.60 -0.12
N TRP A 42 5.20 -1.53 0.45
CA TRP A 42 5.39 -1.25 1.87
C TRP A 42 5.30 0.24 2.17
N MET A 43 5.56 1.09 1.19
CA MET A 43 5.58 2.55 1.33
C MET A 43 4.25 3.22 0.90
N ARG A 44 3.17 2.44 0.78
CA ARG A 44 1.84 2.97 0.43
C ARG A 44 1.22 3.69 1.62
N SER A 45 0.69 4.89 1.38
CA SER A 45 -0.06 5.67 2.36
C SER A 45 -1.54 5.70 2.00
N CYS A 46 -2.40 5.47 2.98
CA CYS A 46 -3.82 5.72 2.92
C CYS A 46 -4.05 7.22 3.14
N ASP A 47 -4.35 7.95 2.06
CA ASP A 47 -4.60 9.39 2.13
C ASP A 47 -6.06 9.71 2.52
N GLU A 48 -6.99 8.77 2.31
CA GLU A 48 -8.42 8.93 2.61
C GLU A 48 -8.95 7.73 3.41
N GLU A 49 -9.62 8.00 4.54
CA GLU A 49 -10.20 6.96 5.37
C GLU A 49 -11.45 6.35 4.72
N VAL A 50 -11.53 5.02 4.72
CA VAL A 50 -12.68 4.25 4.23
C VAL A 50 -13.68 4.09 5.35
N LEU A 51 -14.70 4.93 5.37
CA LEU A 51 -15.76 4.91 6.39
C LEU A 51 -16.85 3.86 6.09
N GLU A 52 -17.07 3.58 4.80
CA GLU A 52 -18.09 2.66 4.33
C GLU A 52 -17.47 1.32 3.88
N PRO A 53 -18.09 0.18 4.19
CA PRO A 53 -17.58 -1.12 3.78
C PRO A 53 -17.41 -1.25 2.26
N LEU A 54 -16.29 -1.85 1.83
CA LEU A 54 -16.02 -2.16 0.43
C LEU A 54 -16.33 -3.63 0.14
N ASP A 55 -17.06 -3.88 -0.94
CA ASP A 55 -17.32 -5.23 -1.42
C ASP A 55 -16.07 -5.86 -2.06
N GLY A 56 -15.67 -7.01 -1.56
CA GLY A 56 -14.56 -7.79 -2.12
C GLY A 56 -15.01 -8.67 -3.29
N LYS A 57 -14.12 -8.87 -4.26
CA LYS A 57 -14.33 -9.87 -5.33
C LYS A 57 -14.03 -11.28 -4.82
N LEU A 58 -15.06 -12.11 -4.69
CA LEU A 58 -14.91 -13.51 -4.29
C LEU A 58 -14.49 -14.38 -5.48
N THR A 59 -13.46 -15.21 -5.28
CA THR A 59 -13.10 -16.32 -6.17
C THR A 59 -13.05 -17.61 -5.36
N GLY A 60 -13.82 -18.63 -5.78
CA GLY A 60 -13.97 -19.87 -5.02
C GLY A 60 -15.12 -19.81 -4.01
N TYR A 61 -14.94 -20.38 -2.82
CA TYR A 61 -15.96 -20.50 -1.79
C TYR A 61 -15.37 -20.28 -0.39
N ILE A 62 -16.06 -19.51 0.45
CA ILE A 62 -15.71 -19.30 1.86
C ILE A 62 -16.34 -20.42 2.69
N PRO A 63 -15.58 -21.22 3.45
CA PRO A 63 -16.13 -22.30 4.26
C PRO A 63 -17.19 -21.84 5.27
N ASN A 64 -18.31 -22.55 5.37
CA ASN A 64 -19.44 -22.18 6.25
C ASN A 64 -19.08 -22.16 7.74
N TRP A 65 -18.01 -22.84 8.14
CA TRP A 65 -17.51 -22.83 9.53
C TRP A 65 -16.66 -21.60 9.85
N LEU A 66 -16.22 -20.83 8.85
CA LEU A 66 -15.42 -19.63 9.05
C LEU A 66 -16.36 -18.47 9.40
N SER A 67 -16.28 -18.01 10.63
CA SER A 67 -17.06 -16.89 11.14
C SER A 67 -16.21 -16.08 12.12
N GLY A 68 -16.28 -14.76 12.02
CA GLY A 68 -15.52 -13.83 12.85
C GLY A 68 -15.06 -12.60 12.08
N THR A 69 -14.21 -11.82 12.72
CA THR A 69 -13.62 -10.59 12.17
C THR A 69 -12.11 -10.76 12.08
N LEU A 70 -11.54 -10.46 10.92
CA LEU A 70 -10.09 -10.32 10.76
C LEU A 70 -9.74 -8.86 11.05
N LEU A 71 -9.02 -8.60 12.13
CA LEU A 71 -8.45 -7.29 12.41
C LEU A 71 -6.98 -7.29 11.99
N ARG A 72 -6.59 -6.32 11.17
CA ARG A 72 -5.17 -6.10 10.83
C ARG A 72 -4.73 -4.72 11.27
N ASN A 73 -3.66 -4.67 12.05
CA ASN A 73 -2.99 -3.43 12.44
C ASN A 73 -1.65 -3.31 11.72
N GLY A 74 -1.34 -2.13 11.21
CA GLY A 74 -0.07 -1.87 10.54
C GLY A 74 0.08 -0.40 10.14
N PRO A 75 1.27 -0.01 9.65
CA PRO A 75 1.47 1.34 9.13
C PRO A 75 0.51 1.57 7.96
N GLY A 76 -0.26 2.64 8.03
CA GLY A 76 -1.26 2.95 7.04
C GLY A 76 -1.32 4.41 6.63
N SER A 77 -0.79 5.33 7.44
CA SER A 77 -0.62 6.73 7.02
C SER A 77 0.82 7.18 7.28
N LEU A 78 1.52 7.51 6.20
CA LEU A 78 2.90 8.00 6.23
C LEU A 78 2.96 9.54 6.39
N LYS A 79 1.83 10.24 6.39
CA LYS A 79 1.77 11.71 6.38
C LYS A 79 1.01 12.27 7.57
N VAL A 80 1.45 13.42 8.07
CA VAL A 80 0.75 14.21 9.08
C VAL A 80 0.82 15.68 8.68
N GLY A 81 -0.29 16.22 8.16
CA GLY A 81 -0.30 17.54 7.54
C GLY A 81 0.67 17.59 6.36
N ASP A 82 1.61 18.53 6.39
CA ASP A 82 2.64 18.70 5.34
C ASP A 82 3.92 17.87 5.60
N TYR A 83 3.96 17.07 6.67
CA TYR A 83 5.11 16.25 7.05
C TYR A 83 4.92 14.78 6.63
N GLU A 84 6.03 14.09 6.39
CA GLU A 84 6.08 12.68 6.00
C GLU A 84 7.13 11.92 6.82
N PHE A 85 6.87 10.65 7.14
CA PHE A 85 7.81 9.78 7.85
C PHE A 85 8.80 9.10 6.87
N ASP A 86 10.06 9.02 7.28
CA ASP A 86 11.14 8.43 6.46
C ASP A 86 11.32 6.92 6.68
N HIS A 87 10.61 6.35 7.66
CA HIS A 87 10.75 4.95 8.02
C HIS A 87 9.38 4.29 8.22
N LEU A 88 9.23 3.08 7.68
CA LEU A 88 7.97 2.34 7.66
C LEU A 88 7.36 2.16 9.06
N PHE A 89 8.21 1.92 10.06
CA PHE A 89 7.78 1.63 11.42
C PHE A 89 7.46 2.89 12.24
N ASP A 90 7.67 4.09 11.69
CA ASP A 90 7.36 5.36 12.36
C ASP A 90 5.97 5.89 11.98
N SER A 91 5.36 5.28 10.96
CA SER A 91 4.08 5.71 10.39
C SER A 91 2.90 5.44 11.33
N SER A 92 1.84 6.24 11.19
CA SER A 92 0.60 6.06 11.96
C SER A 92 -0.04 4.71 11.63
N ALA A 93 -0.44 3.99 12.68
CA ALA A 93 -1.09 2.71 12.56
C ALA A 93 -2.56 2.88 12.13
N LEU A 94 -2.98 2.14 11.10
CA LEU A 94 -4.38 2.03 10.69
C LEU A 94 -4.88 0.60 10.90
N LEU A 95 -6.18 0.49 11.16
CA LEU A 95 -6.88 -0.79 11.26
C LEU A 95 -7.62 -1.08 9.96
N HIS A 96 -7.55 -2.34 9.54
CA HIS A 96 -8.42 -2.95 8.54
C HIS A 96 -9.30 -4.00 9.18
#